data_AF-A0A7D9J7X1-F1
#
_entry.id   AF-A0A7D9J7X1-F1
#
_cell.length_a   1.000
_cell.length_b   1.000
_cell.length_c   1.000
_cell.angle_alpha   90.00
_cell.angle_beta   90.00
_cell.angle_gamma   90.00
#
_symmetry.space_group_name_H-M   'P 1'
#
loop_
_entity.id
_entity.type
_entity.pdbx_description
1 polymer ?
#
loop_
_entity_poly.entity_id
_entity_poly.type
_entity_poly.pdbx_seq_one_letter_code
_entity_poly.pdbx_strand_id
1 'polypeptide(L)'
;MSQKLRIFLGMRLQGLVTFLLFFLYFKICFLLDVDAVGKPQSGLLRMNTIWLGSYAECRDISNAHYCTTNLAMTVPASVSPQQHFGALWGLCFPSSCTAQDIALYLEEILPEVEELIQHKLSLKYSNVMCPAVKPTYTTGVKVTIALCGFLIFLCLIGTAIDLVDETFNISPIPRDISDIATDQNTMITMSPKSTNVSNESTSVEVNGVDHTGSLTADDVVLLNNSSISVKGHYIFTMFKASFVGQFFRCFSVLQNTAKILKTDVPPSAIKSINGIRVISITWVILGHTFASFASSLTENKAGMAKDGRLLTMMAILSGTYSVDSFFFLSGLLVAYTCFRKLQKNDGTFNWVLFYVHRFW
;
A
#
# COMPACT_ATOMS: atom_id res chain seq x y z
N MET A 1 -2.78 46.69 -63.95
CA MET A 1 -3.10 45.45 -63.20
C MET A 1 -1.92 44.47 -63.27
N SER A 2 -0.74 44.78 -62.69
CA SER A 2 0.46 43.92 -62.88
C SER A 2 1.61 44.09 -61.85
N GLN A 3 1.38 44.65 -60.67
CA GLN A 3 2.46 44.77 -59.65
C GLN A 3 2.02 44.35 -58.24
N LYS A 4 0.74 44.54 -57.88
CA LYS A 4 0.17 44.06 -56.61
C LYS A 4 0.01 42.52 -56.52
N LEU A 5 -0.03 41.81 -57.65
CA LEU A 5 -0.19 40.34 -57.67
C LEU A 5 1.15 39.59 -57.50
N ARG A 6 2.29 40.20 -57.88
CA ARG A 6 3.63 39.59 -57.67
C ARG A 6 4.10 39.67 -56.21
N ILE A 7 3.74 40.73 -55.50
CA ILE A 7 4.05 40.89 -54.06
C ILE A 7 3.19 39.92 -53.21
N PHE A 8 1.93 39.72 -53.60
CA PHE A 8 1.02 38.81 -52.90
C PHE A 8 1.35 37.32 -53.11
N LEU A 9 1.90 36.94 -54.28
CA LEU A 9 2.44 35.58 -54.49
C LEU A 9 3.84 35.38 -53.89
N GLY A 10 4.70 36.41 -53.88
CA GLY A 10 6.04 36.33 -53.28
C GLY A 10 6.01 36.15 -51.76
N MET A 11 5.09 36.83 -51.06
CA MET A 11 4.93 36.69 -49.61
C MET A 11 4.33 35.33 -49.19
N ARG A 12 3.50 34.71 -50.03
CA ARG A 12 3.00 33.34 -49.76
C ARG A 12 4.05 32.28 -50.00
N LEU A 13 4.95 32.45 -50.96
CA LEU A 13 6.01 31.47 -51.22
C LEU A 13 7.10 31.53 -50.14
N GLN A 14 7.42 32.72 -49.63
CA GLN A 14 8.36 32.86 -48.51
C GLN A 14 7.75 32.37 -47.20
N GLY A 15 6.45 32.61 -46.97
CA GLY A 15 5.72 32.00 -45.84
C GLY A 15 5.64 30.48 -45.95
N LEU A 16 5.38 29.91 -47.13
CA LEU A 16 5.30 28.46 -47.32
C LEU A 16 6.69 27.80 -47.30
N VAL A 17 7.73 28.47 -47.78
CA VAL A 17 9.13 27.98 -47.75
C VAL A 17 9.72 28.14 -46.35
N THR A 18 9.40 29.19 -45.60
CA THR A 18 9.75 29.28 -44.18
C THR A 18 8.92 28.32 -43.33
N PHE A 19 7.64 28.08 -43.65
CA PHE A 19 6.82 27.05 -42.99
C PHE A 19 7.30 25.65 -43.36
N LEU A 20 7.69 25.38 -44.60
CA LEU A 20 8.28 24.10 -45.03
C LEU A 20 9.72 23.92 -44.53
N LEU A 21 10.53 24.98 -44.41
CA LEU A 21 11.87 24.97 -43.80
C LEU A 21 11.77 24.86 -42.28
N PHE A 22 10.76 25.45 -41.65
CA PHE A 22 10.39 25.25 -40.25
C PHE A 22 10.00 23.79 -40.04
N PHE A 23 9.14 23.21 -40.88
CA PHE A 23 8.80 21.78 -40.89
C PHE A 23 9.99 20.84 -41.24
N LEU A 24 10.94 21.28 -42.08
CA LEU A 24 12.14 20.50 -42.47
C LEU A 24 13.24 20.57 -41.39
N TYR A 25 13.37 21.68 -40.66
CA TYR A 25 14.24 21.82 -39.48
C TYR A 25 13.62 21.14 -38.24
N PHE A 26 12.29 21.12 -38.14
CA PHE A 26 11.48 20.42 -37.12
C PHE A 26 11.51 18.89 -37.19
N LYS A 27 12.02 18.32 -38.29
CA LYS A 27 11.98 16.88 -38.54
C LYS A 27 12.72 16.02 -37.50
N ILE A 28 13.53 16.64 -36.64
CA ILE A 28 14.30 15.95 -35.59
C ILE A 28 13.55 15.90 -34.24
N CYS A 29 12.56 16.77 -33.99
CA CYS A 29 11.94 16.90 -32.66
C CYS A 29 10.44 16.62 -32.58
N PHE A 30 9.68 16.82 -33.66
CA PHE A 30 8.22 16.99 -33.54
C PHE A 30 7.36 16.00 -34.32
N LEU A 31 7.90 15.32 -35.34
CA LEU A 31 7.08 14.64 -36.35
C LEU A 31 6.70 13.18 -36.04
N LEU A 32 7.16 12.59 -34.94
CA LEU A 32 6.90 11.17 -34.63
C LEU A 32 5.90 10.94 -33.48
N ASP A 33 5.67 11.90 -32.58
CA ASP A 33 5.10 11.57 -31.26
C ASP A 33 3.80 12.34 -30.92
N VAL A 34 3.07 12.85 -31.92
CA VAL A 34 1.79 13.56 -31.74
C VAL A 34 0.74 12.68 -31.05
N ASP A 35 0.86 11.35 -31.15
CA ASP A 35 -0.07 10.43 -30.50
C ASP A 35 0.19 10.27 -29.01
N ALA A 36 1.46 10.36 -28.60
CA ALA A 36 1.87 10.29 -27.20
C ALA A 36 1.58 11.59 -26.42
N VAL A 37 1.55 12.74 -27.11
CA VAL A 37 1.27 14.06 -26.51
C VAL A 37 -0.19 14.17 -26.04
N GLY A 38 -0.39 14.86 -24.92
CA GLY A 38 -1.70 15.16 -24.37
C GLY A 38 -2.58 15.98 -25.31
N LYS A 39 -3.81 15.52 -25.54
CA LYS A 39 -4.81 16.18 -26.38
C LYS A 39 -6.01 16.61 -25.51
N PRO A 40 -6.69 17.72 -25.84
CA PRO A 40 -7.90 18.11 -25.14
C PRO A 40 -8.97 17.04 -25.34
N GLN A 41 -9.34 16.39 -24.24
CA GLN A 41 -10.37 15.36 -24.24
C GLN A 41 -11.77 15.99 -24.26
N SER A 42 -12.76 15.18 -24.65
CA SER A 42 -14.18 15.53 -24.51
C SER A 42 -14.50 15.91 -23.06
N GLY A 43 -15.46 16.83 -22.89
CA GLY A 43 -15.80 17.35 -21.55
C GLY A 43 -15.10 18.66 -21.18
N LEU A 44 -14.54 19.40 -22.15
CA LEU A 44 -14.01 20.75 -21.92
C LEU A 44 -15.02 21.67 -21.21
N LEU A 45 -16.31 21.61 -21.59
CA LEU A 45 -17.41 22.35 -20.95
C LEU A 45 -17.71 21.89 -19.51
N ARG A 46 -17.26 20.68 -19.13
CA ARG A 46 -17.33 20.17 -17.76
C ARG A 46 -16.02 20.38 -17.01
N MET A 47 -15.13 21.23 -17.54
CA MET A 47 -13.83 21.56 -17.00
C MET A 47 -12.96 20.30 -16.89
N ASN A 48 -12.80 19.57 -18.01
CA ASN A 48 -11.81 18.49 -18.11
C ASN A 48 -10.40 19.09 -18.07
N THR A 49 -9.71 18.93 -16.94
CA THR A 49 -8.41 19.58 -16.65
C THR A 49 -7.20 18.66 -16.79
N ILE A 50 -7.34 17.44 -17.30
CA ILE A 50 -6.25 16.46 -17.32
C ILE A 50 -6.04 15.96 -18.74
N TRP A 51 -4.99 16.43 -19.41
CA TRP A 51 -4.61 16.07 -20.77
C TRP A 51 -3.22 15.44 -20.77
N LEU A 52 -3.09 14.24 -20.21
CA LEU A 52 -1.80 13.58 -20.02
C LEU A 52 -1.25 12.92 -21.29
N GLY A 53 -2.11 12.54 -22.25
CA GLY A 53 -1.65 11.74 -23.38
C GLY A 53 -1.20 10.34 -22.95
N SER A 54 -0.38 9.68 -23.76
CA SER A 54 0.05 8.30 -23.53
C SER A 54 1.48 8.25 -23.00
N TYR A 55 1.61 8.11 -21.68
CA TYR A 55 2.91 7.99 -21.01
C TYR A 55 3.70 6.75 -21.47
N ALA A 56 3.02 5.62 -21.66
CA ALA A 56 3.65 4.36 -22.07
C ALA A 56 4.20 4.48 -23.50
N GLU A 57 3.41 5.03 -24.42
CA GLU A 57 3.81 5.23 -25.81
C GLU A 57 4.99 6.20 -25.92
N CYS A 58 4.96 7.31 -25.18
CA CYS A 58 6.10 8.24 -25.10
C CYS A 58 7.41 7.55 -24.65
N ARG A 59 7.30 6.56 -23.76
CA ARG A 59 8.46 5.82 -23.25
C ARG A 59 8.96 4.76 -24.23
N ASP A 60 8.08 4.17 -25.02
CA ASP A 60 8.43 3.14 -26.00
C ASP A 60 9.16 3.73 -27.22
N ILE A 61 9.04 5.05 -27.44
CA ILE A 61 9.77 5.79 -28.46
C ILE A 61 11.26 5.91 -28.07
N SER A 62 12.14 5.49 -28.98
CA SER A 62 13.59 5.58 -28.78
C SER A 62 14.04 7.04 -28.67
N ASN A 63 14.82 7.36 -27.62
CA ASN A 63 15.31 8.71 -27.34
C ASN A 63 14.20 9.74 -27.07
N ALA A 64 13.06 9.36 -26.49
CA ALA A 64 12.05 10.27 -25.99
C ALA A 64 11.95 10.24 -24.46
N HIS A 65 11.40 11.30 -23.89
CA HIS A 65 11.04 11.40 -22.48
C HIS A 65 9.75 12.19 -22.30
N TYR A 66 9.03 11.85 -21.24
CA TYR A 66 7.74 12.43 -20.93
C TYR A 66 7.89 13.54 -19.89
N CYS A 67 7.24 14.67 -20.13
CA CYS A 67 7.19 15.83 -19.24
C CYS A 67 5.74 16.25 -18.99
N THR A 68 5.52 16.99 -17.92
CA THR A 68 4.23 17.60 -17.60
C THR A 68 4.38 19.09 -17.34
N THR A 69 3.33 19.85 -17.65
CA THR A 69 3.25 21.29 -17.37
C THR A 69 1.80 21.67 -17.06
N ASN A 70 1.58 22.75 -16.32
CA ASN A 70 0.23 23.27 -16.10
C ASN A 70 -0.05 24.40 -17.08
N LEU A 71 -1.04 24.22 -17.95
CA LEU A 71 -1.51 25.22 -18.90
C LEU A 71 -2.67 26.00 -18.28
N ALA A 72 -2.44 27.27 -17.99
CA ALA A 72 -3.45 28.24 -17.56
C ALA A 72 -4.05 28.94 -18.79
N MET A 73 -5.36 28.89 -18.91
CA MET A 73 -6.15 29.50 -19.96
C MET A 73 -7.07 30.53 -19.34
N THR A 74 -6.97 31.77 -19.79
CA THR A 74 -7.79 32.89 -19.28
C THR A 74 -8.73 33.36 -20.37
N VAL A 75 -10.03 33.37 -20.07
CA VAL A 75 -11.08 33.84 -20.98
C VAL A 75 -11.49 35.25 -20.56
N PRO A 76 -11.66 36.21 -21.50
CA PRO A 76 -12.18 37.53 -21.19
C PRO A 76 -13.53 37.46 -20.47
N ALA A 77 -13.74 38.37 -19.52
CA ALA A 77 -14.98 38.49 -18.74
C ALA A 77 -16.26 38.62 -19.59
N SER A 78 -16.11 39.03 -20.85
CA SER A 78 -17.20 39.18 -21.83
C SER A 78 -17.76 37.86 -22.37
N VAL A 79 -17.04 36.74 -22.22
CA VAL A 79 -17.40 35.45 -22.84
C VAL A 79 -17.80 34.39 -21.80
N SER A 80 -17.24 34.43 -20.58
CA SER A 80 -17.53 33.43 -19.54
C SER A 80 -17.45 34.01 -18.12
N PRO A 81 -18.37 33.63 -17.20
CA PRO A 81 -18.29 33.97 -15.78
C PRO A 81 -17.17 33.23 -15.03
N GLN A 82 -16.65 32.13 -15.59
CA GLN A 82 -15.46 31.43 -15.12
C GLN A 82 -14.29 31.86 -15.99
N GLN A 83 -13.42 32.70 -15.42
CA GLN A 83 -12.40 33.45 -16.17
C GLN A 83 -11.07 32.71 -16.29
N HIS A 84 -10.80 31.72 -15.45
CA HIS A 84 -9.52 31.00 -15.40
C HIS A 84 -9.74 29.49 -15.39
N PHE A 85 -9.07 28.80 -16.29
CA PHE A 85 -9.04 27.35 -16.40
C PHE A 85 -7.58 26.89 -16.36
N GLY A 86 -7.30 25.81 -15.64
CA GLY A 86 -5.97 25.19 -15.63
C GLY A 86 -6.11 23.76 -16.13
N ALA A 87 -5.23 23.34 -17.04
CA ALA A 87 -5.13 21.95 -17.47
C ALA A 87 -3.72 21.42 -17.22
N LEU A 88 -3.61 20.25 -16.60
CA LEU A 88 -2.38 19.48 -16.54
C LEU A 88 -2.14 18.86 -17.91
N TRP A 89 -1.06 19.26 -18.57
CA TRP A 89 -0.73 18.86 -19.93
C TRP A 89 0.52 17.97 -19.94
N GLY A 90 0.39 16.78 -20.53
CA GLY A 90 1.47 15.83 -20.77
C GLY A 90 2.10 16.06 -22.15
N LEU A 91 3.41 16.11 -22.17
CA LEU A 91 4.23 16.42 -23.33
C LEU A 91 5.26 15.30 -23.54
N CYS A 92 5.49 14.92 -24.80
CA CYS A 92 6.51 13.98 -25.19
C CYS A 92 7.55 14.70 -26.04
N PHE A 93 8.81 14.67 -25.62
CA PHE A 93 9.92 15.33 -26.31
C PHE A 93 11.15 14.42 -26.38
N PRO A 94 12.03 14.59 -27.36
CA PRO A 94 13.29 13.86 -27.39
C PRO A 94 14.13 14.08 -26.13
N SER A 95 14.89 13.07 -25.72
CA SER A 95 15.76 13.08 -24.54
C SER A 95 16.90 14.12 -24.60
N SER A 96 17.15 14.69 -25.78
CA SER A 96 18.06 15.83 -25.95
C SER A 96 17.51 17.15 -25.40
N CYS A 97 16.19 17.28 -25.23
CA CYS A 97 15.56 18.49 -24.71
C CYS A 97 15.52 18.46 -23.18
N THR A 98 15.86 19.57 -22.55
CA THR A 98 15.71 19.76 -21.11
C THR A 98 14.39 20.46 -20.77
N ALA A 99 14.00 20.47 -19.49
CA ALA A 99 12.81 21.19 -19.05
C ALA A 99 12.85 22.69 -19.38
N GLN A 100 14.06 23.28 -19.40
CA GLN A 100 14.29 24.67 -19.78
C GLN A 100 14.07 24.89 -21.29
N ASP A 101 14.54 23.98 -22.13
CA ASP A 101 14.35 24.08 -23.59
C ASP A 101 12.86 23.99 -23.94
N ILE A 102 12.12 23.11 -23.27
CA ILE A 102 10.66 22.98 -23.42
C ILE A 102 9.95 24.25 -22.94
N ALA A 103 10.41 24.87 -21.85
CA ALA A 103 9.85 26.11 -21.35
C ALA A 103 10.03 27.27 -22.35
N LEU A 104 11.24 27.42 -22.92
CA LEU A 104 11.51 28.41 -23.97
C LEU A 104 10.64 28.20 -25.20
N TYR A 105 10.46 26.93 -25.60
CA TYR A 105 9.59 26.56 -26.72
C TYR A 105 8.12 26.93 -26.48
N LEU A 106 7.61 26.74 -25.26
CA LEU A 106 6.26 27.14 -24.90
C LEU A 106 6.09 28.66 -24.84
N GLU A 107 7.11 29.41 -24.45
CA GLU A 107 7.08 30.88 -24.46
C GLU A 107 6.98 31.46 -25.87
N GLU A 108 7.54 30.78 -26.87
CA GLU A 108 7.50 31.20 -28.27
C GLU A 108 6.16 30.86 -28.94
N ILE A 109 5.61 29.68 -28.68
CA ILE A 109 4.42 29.19 -29.41
C ILE A 109 3.09 29.66 -28.82
N LEU A 110 2.97 29.77 -27.49
CA LEU A 110 1.69 30.13 -26.88
C LEU A 110 1.15 31.50 -27.35
N PRO A 111 1.99 32.55 -27.54
CA PRO A 111 1.55 33.82 -28.13
C PRO A 111 1.06 33.69 -29.58
N GLU A 112 1.72 32.89 -30.42
CA GLU A 112 1.27 32.66 -31.81
C GLU A 112 -0.12 32.00 -31.85
N VAL A 113 -0.36 31.06 -30.94
CA VAL A 113 -1.67 30.39 -30.80
C VAL A 113 -2.73 31.38 -30.29
N GLU A 114 -2.39 32.25 -29.34
CA GLU A 114 -3.29 33.32 -28.87
C GLU A 114 -3.69 34.28 -30.00
N GLU A 115 -2.75 34.64 -30.88
CA GLU A 115 -3.02 35.46 -32.06
C GLU A 115 -3.95 34.76 -33.04
N LEU A 116 -3.72 33.48 -33.35
CA LEU A 116 -4.59 32.67 -34.22
C LEU A 116 -6.03 32.56 -33.69
N ILE A 117 -6.20 32.56 -32.37
CA ILE A 117 -7.51 32.50 -31.71
C ILE A 117 -8.14 33.90 -31.55
N GLN A 118 -7.55 34.93 -32.17
CA GLN A 118 -7.99 36.32 -32.13
C GLN A 118 -8.03 36.88 -30.70
N HIS A 119 -7.08 36.50 -29.85
CA HIS A 119 -7.00 36.93 -28.44
C HIS A 119 -8.27 36.64 -27.61
N LYS A 120 -9.09 35.66 -28.05
CA LYS A 120 -10.27 35.23 -27.27
C LYS A 120 -9.89 34.38 -26.06
N LEU A 121 -8.66 33.90 -26.00
CA LEU A 121 -8.12 33.05 -24.95
C LEU A 121 -6.65 33.40 -24.73
N SER A 122 -6.26 33.76 -23.52
CA SER A 122 -4.84 33.95 -23.17
C SER A 122 -4.27 32.68 -22.56
N LEU A 123 -3.13 32.22 -23.07
CA LEU A 123 -2.49 30.96 -22.68
C LEU A 123 -1.17 31.23 -21.96
N LYS A 124 -0.99 30.62 -20.79
CA LYS A 124 0.24 30.66 -20.00
C LYS A 124 0.57 29.28 -19.50
N TYR A 125 1.84 28.89 -19.47
CA TYR A 125 2.26 27.65 -18.82
C TYR A 125 2.84 27.94 -17.44
N SER A 126 2.93 26.91 -16.60
CA SER A 126 3.55 26.97 -15.28
C SER A 126 4.35 25.71 -15.03
N ASN A 127 5.65 25.90 -14.78
CA ASN A 127 6.64 24.90 -14.37
C ASN A 127 6.60 23.59 -15.19
N VAL A 128 7.54 23.45 -16.12
CA VAL A 128 7.77 22.19 -16.83
C VAL A 128 8.49 21.22 -15.90
N MET A 129 7.92 20.04 -15.68
CA MET A 129 8.51 18.97 -14.89
C MET A 129 8.74 17.74 -15.77
N CYS A 130 9.99 17.33 -15.91
CA CYS A 130 10.37 16.12 -16.64
C CYS A 130 10.85 15.06 -15.63
N PRO A 131 9.99 14.12 -15.21
CA PRO A 131 10.39 13.07 -14.29
C PRO A 131 11.51 12.21 -14.88
N ALA A 132 12.52 11.90 -14.06
CA ALA A 132 13.61 11.03 -14.48
C ALA A 132 13.08 9.64 -14.89
N VAL A 133 13.70 9.05 -15.93
CA VAL A 133 13.34 7.75 -16.54
C VAL A 133 13.27 6.61 -15.52
N LYS A 134 14.00 6.73 -14.40
CA LYS A 134 13.93 5.80 -13.27
C LYS A 134 13.44 6.55 -12.04
N PRO A 135 12.37 6.09 -11.36
CA PRO A 135 11.98 6.67 -10.08
C PRO A 135 13.12 6.42 -9.10
N THR A 136 13.85 7.48 -8.74
CA THR A 136 14.87 7.39 -7.69
C THR A 136 14.15 7.39 -6.36
N TYR A 137 14.04 6.23 -5.72
CA TYR A 137 13.50 6.15 -4.36
C TYR A 137 14.34 7.02 -3.43
N THR A 138 13.68 7.97 -2.77
CA THR A 138 14.30 8.73 -1.69
C THR A 138 14.78 7.77 -0.61
N THR A 139 15.84 8.16 0.11
CA THR A 139 16.40 7.35 1.20
C THR A 139 15.32 6.93 2.20
N GLY A 140 14.38 7.83 2.50
CA GLY A 140 13.22 7.54 3.35
C GLY A 140 12.36 6.37 2.84
N VAL A 141 12.04 6.32 1.53
CA VAL A 141 11.25 5.21 0.98
C VAL A 141 12.00 3.89 1.06
N LYS A 142 13.31 3.88 0.80
CA LYS A 142 14.13 2.67 0.93
C LYS A 142 14.13 2.15 2.38
N VAL A 143 14.29 3.04 3.36
CA VAL A 143 14.24 2.70 4.78
C VAL A 143 12.87 2.17 5.19
N THR A 144 11.78 2.81 4.74
CA THR A 144 10.42 2.36 5.04
C THR A 144 10.12 0.99 4.44
N ILE A 145 10.52 0.73 3.19
CA ILE A 145 10.35 -0.59 2.56
C ILE A 145 11.14 -1.65 3.33
N ALA A 146 12.37 -1.35 3.74
CA ALA A 146 13.18 -2.27 4.54
C ALA A 146 12.54 -2.56 5.91
N LEU A 147 12.03 -1.53 6.59
CA LEU A 147 11.34 -1.68 7.87
C LEU A 147 10.05 -2.50 7.74
N CYS A 148 9.20 -2.19 6.76
CA CYS A 148 7.98 -2.94 6.49
C CYS A 148 8.29 -4.40 6.12
N GLY A 149 9.31 -4.63 5.28
CA GLY A 149 9.78 -5.96 4.93
C GLY A 149 10.26 -6.76 6.15
N PHE A 150 11.01 -6.11 7.05
CA PHE A 150 11.45 -6.71 8.31
C PHE A 150 10.27 -7.08 9.22
N LEU A 151 9.28 -6.19 9.38
CA LEU A 151 8.08 -6.48 10.17
C LEU A 151 7.26 -7.63 9.58
N ILE A 152 7.08 -7.65 8.26
CA ILE A 152 6.39 -8.75 7.55
C ILE A 152 7.15 -10.06 7.77
N PHE A 153 8.48 -10.03 7.70
CA PHE A 153 9.31 -11.20 7.96
C PHE A 153 9.13 -11.73 9.39
N LEU A 154 9.11 -10.85 10.40
CA LEU A 154 8.79 -11.25 11.78
C LEU A 154 7.39 -11.87 11.89
N CYS A 155 6.40 -11.29 11.21
CA CYS A 155 5.03 -11.81 11.17
C CYS A 155 4.96 -13.20 10.51
N LEU A 156 5.71 -13.43 9.44
CA LEU A 156 5.78 -14.72 8.75
C LEU A 156 6.41 -15.79 9.64
N ILE A 157 7.53 -15.48 10.31
CA ILE A 157 8.16 -16.40 11.27
C ILE A 157 7.21 -16.72 12.42
N GLY A 158 6.60 -15.69 13.04
CA GLY A 158 5.65 -15.88 14.13
C GLY A 158 4.47 -16.76 13.73
N THR A 159 3.94 -16.55 12.52
CA THR A 159 2.83 -17.35 11.98
C THR A 159 3.26 -18.79 11.67
N ALA A 160 4.46 -19.00 11.12
CA ALA A 160 4.99 -20.33 10.88
C ALA A 160 5.18 -21.13 12.17
N ILE A 161 5.71 -20.49 13.23
CA ILE A 161 5.85 -21.12 14.56
C ILE A 161 4.46 -21.54 15.08
N ASP A 162 3.45 -20.69 14.95
CA ASP A 162 2.10 -21.04 15.38
C ASP A 162 1.48 -22.20 14.58
N LEU A 163 1.67 -22.25 13.27
CA LEU A 163 1.19 -23.37 12.43
C LEU A 163 1.89 -24.69 12.77
N VAL A 164 3.19 -24.62 13.05
CA VAL A 164 3.98 -25.78 13.49
C VAL A 164 3.51 -26.26 14.86
N ASP A 165 3.19 -25.35 15.78
CA ASP A 165 2.62 -25.69 17.09
C ASP A 165 1.24 -26.36 16.98
N GLU A 166 0.39 -25.90 16.07
CA GLU A 166 -0.94 -26.48 15.84
C GLU A 166 -0.85 -27.89 15.24
N THR A 167 0.04 -28.10 14.27
CA THR A 167 0.27 -29.42 13.64
C THR A 167 0.88 -30.44 14.62
N PHE A 168 1.81 -30.02 15.49
CA PHE A 168 2.36 -30.90 16.51
C PHE A 168 1.38 -31.20 17.66
N ASN A 169 0.44 -30.30 17.99
CA ASN A 169 -0.59 -30.59 18.99
C ASN A 169 -1.67 -31.57 18.50
N ILE A 170 -1.94 -31.60 17.19
CA ILE A 170 -2.90 -32.54 16.56
C ILE A 170 -2.33 -33.97 16.47
N SER A 171 -1.01 -34.13 16.63
CA SER A 171 -0.35 -35.43 16.72
C SER A 171 -0.02 -35.77 18.18
N PRO A 172 -1.00 -36.11 19.05
CA PRO A 172 -0.66 -36.69 20.33
C PRO A 172 0.00 -38.04 20.02
N ILE A 173 1.29 -38.15 20.35
CA ILE A 173 1.97 -39.44 20.41
C ILE A 173 1.08 -40.36 21.26
N PRO A 174 0.61 -41.52 20.72
CA PRO A 174 -0.16 -42.46 21.51
C PRO A 174 0.66 -42.86 22.74
N ARG A 175 0.11 -42.64 23.94
CA ARG A 175 0.75 -43.02 25.21
C ARG A 175 0.71 -44.53 25.47
N ASP A 176 0.66 -45.37 24.45
CA ASP A 176 0.48 -46.81 24.62
C ASP A 176 1.80 -47.60 24.73
N ILE A 177 2.96 -46.92 24.82
CA ILE A 177 4.26 -47.56 25.12
C ILE A 177 4.82 -47.08 26.46
N SER A 178 3.97 -46.68 27.41
CA SER A 178 4.32 -46.70 28.84
C SER A 178 3.74 -47.91 29.56
N ASP A 179 2.73 -48.55 28.98
CA ASP A 179 1.94 -49.57 29.68
C ASP A 179 2.43 -51.00 29.40
N ILE A 180 3.37 -51.19 28.46
CA ILE A 180 4.03 -52.47 28.19
C ILE A 180 5.26 -52.69 29.10
N ALA A 181 5.83 -51.63 29.67
CA ALA A 181 7.06 -51.71 30.47
C ALA A 181 6.84 -51.98 31.97
N THR A 182 5.59 -52.16 32.42
CA THR A 182 5.26 -52.38 33.84
C THR A 182 5.09 -53.84 34.25
N ASP A 183 5.34 -54.83 33.37
CA ASP A 183 5.18 -56.25 33.73
C ASP A 183 6.44 -57.10 33.62
N GLN A 184 7.63 -56.52 33.82
CA GLN A 184 8.83 -57.30 34.11
C GLN A 184 9.60 -56.72 35.30
N ASN A 185 9.35 -57.31 36.46
CA ASN A 185 10.17 -57.16 37.67
C ASN A 185 11.64 -57.48 37.35
N THR A 186 12.50 -56.47 37.21
CA THR A 186 13.94 -56.67 37.42
C THR A 186 14.61 -55.37 37.88
N MET A 187 14.93 -55.31 39.18
CA MET A 187 15.83 -54.30 39.74
C MET A 187 17.20 -54.42 39.10
N ILE A 188 17.72 -53.39 38.43
CA ILE A 188 19.18 -53.24 38.25
C ILE A 188 19.59 -51.76 38.37
N THR A 189 20.54 -51.58 39.28
CA THR A 189 21.18 -50.37 39.81
C THR A 189 22.09 -49.66 38.80
N MET A 190 22.28 -48.35 38.99
CA MET A 190 23.20 -47.49 38.23
C MET A 190 24.69 -47.83 38.41
N SER A 191 25.49 -47.86 37.33
CA SER A 191 26.85 -47.25 37.30
C SER A 191 27.53 -47.28 35.91
N PRO A 192 28.50 -46.38 35.63
CA PRO A 192 29.03 -46.09 34.29
C PRO A 192 30.40 -46.72 34.03
N LYS A 193 30.72 -47.14 32.79
CA LYS A 193 32.12 -47.17 32.31
C LYS A 193 32.28 -47.27 30.79
N SER A 194 33.23 -46.46 30.31
CA SER A 194 33.91 -46.46 29.01
C SER A 194 34.61 -47.78 28.68
N THR A 195 34.69 -48.22 27.41
CA THR A 195 35.96 -48.50 26.66
C THR A 195 35.73 -49.02 25.22
N ASN A 196 36.55 -48.48 24.31
CA ASN A 196 37.28 -49.05 23.16
C ASN A 196 36.61 -49.76 21.94
N VAL A 197 36.88 -49.11 20.80
CA VAL A 197 37.13 -49.58 19.42
C VAL A 197 37.49 -51.07 19.23
N SER A 198 36.78 -51.76 18.31
CA SER A 198 37.36 -52.42 17.11
C SER A 198 36.28 -53.11 16.27
N ASN A 199 36.49 -53.10 14.96
CA ASN A 199 35.62 -53.66 13.92
C ASN A 199 35.41 -55.18 14.03
N GLU A 200 34.33 -55.58 13.36
CA GLU A 200 34.04 -56.89 12.75
C GLU A 200 33.13 -57.88 13.50
N SER A 201 32.31 -58.50 12.65
CA SER A 201 31.06 -59.21 12.86
C SER A 201 31.09 -60.31 13.92
N THR A 202 30.07 -60.34 14.78
CA THR A 202 29.70 -61.54 15.53
C THR A 202 28.18 -61.74 15.46
N SER A 203 27.82 -62.85 14.84
CA SER A 203 26.51 -63.48 14.86
C SER A 203 26.09 -63.83 16.29
N VAL A 204 24.83 -63.56 16.64
CA VAL A 204 24.18 -64.14 17.81
C VAL A 204 23.07 -65.05 17.30
N GLU A 205 23.29 -66.36 17.40
CA GLU A 205 22.24 -67.38 17.23
C GLU A 205 21.23 -67.27 18.37
N VAL A 206 19.94 -67.26 18.02
CA VAL A 206 18.85 -67.41 18.99
C VAL A 206 18.10 -68.70 18.63
N ASN A 207 18.17 -69.68 19.53
CA ASN A 207 17.42 -70.93 19.41
C ASN A 207 15.99 -70.76 19.94
N GLY A 208 15.01 -70.99 19.07
CA GLY A 208 13.72 -71.62 19.38
C GLY A 208 12.57 -70.72 19.82
N VAL A 209 11.70 -70.36 18.86
CA VAL A 209 10.27 -70.74 18.74
C VAL A 209 9.56 -69.68 17.89
N ASP A 210 8.90 -70.17 16.84
CA ASP A 210 8.25 -69.44 15.74
C ASP A 210 7.24 -68.38 16.18
N HIS A 211 7.49 -67.12 15.80
CA HIS A 211 6.54 -66.34 15.02
C HIS A 211 7.29 -65.32 14.16
N THR A 212 7.13 -65.48 12.84
CA THR A 212 7.69 -64.65 11.78
C THR A 212 7.22 -63.20 11.88
N GLY A 213 8.14 -62.32 12.24
CA GLY A 213 8.04 -60.87 12.07
C GLY A 213 9.43 -60.31 11.83
N SER A 214 10.02 -60.63 10.66
CA SER A 214 11.23 -59.96 10.20
C SER A 214 10.92 -58.47 10.10
N LEU A 215 11.47 -57.65 10.99
CA LEU A 215 11.43 -56.20 10.84
C LEU A 215 11.97 -55.86 9.46
N THR A 216 11.10 -55.34 8.60
CA THR A 216 11.48 -54.92 7.26
C THR A 216 12.25 -53.61 7.35
N ALA A 217 13.05 -53.27 6.34
CA ALA A 217 13.74 -51.99 6.29
C ALA A 217 12.75 -50.80 6.45
N ASP A 218 11.51 -50.99 6.02
CA ASP A 218 10.42 -50.02 6.15
C ASP A 218 10.00 -49.79 7.62
N ASP A 219 10.04 -50.81 8.47
CA ASP A 219 9.73 -50.69 9.91
C ASP A 219 10.83 -49.93 10.66
N VAL A 220 12.10 -50.15 10.28
CA VAL A 220 13.25 -49.41 10.81
C VAL A 220 13.21 -47.94 10.37
N VAL A 221 12.77 -47.67 9.14
CA VAL A 221 12.56 -46.30 8.62
C VAL A 221 11.44 -45.61 9.38
N LEU A 222 10.33 -46.30 9.68
CA LEU A 222 9.20 -45.76 10.46
C LEU A 222 9.59 -45.43 11.91
N LEU A 223 10.39 -46.29 12.56
CA LEU A 223 10.91 -46.07 13.91
C LEU A 223 11.96 -44.95 13.97
N ASN A 224 12.79 -44.82 12.93
CA ASN A 224 13.74 -43.72 12.84
C ASN A 224 13.01 -42.38 12.58
N ASN A 225 11.95 -42.40 11.77
CA ASN A 225 11.12 -41.23 11.50
C ASN A 225 10.33 -40.78 12.74
N SER A 226 9.82 -41.72 13.56
CA SER A 226 9.17 -41.41 14.83
C SER A 226 10.17 -40.87 15.88
N SER A 227 11.38 -41.44 15.96
CA SER A 227 12.47 -40.93 16.81
C SER A 227 12.90 -39.49 16.45
N ILE A 228 13.05 -39.20 15.16
CA ILE A 228 13.37 -37.87 14.63
C ILE A 228 12.23 -36.89 14.91
N SER A 229 10.98 -37.31 14.73
CA SER A 229 9.78 -36.51 15.03
C SER A 229 9.66 -36.18 16.53
N VAL A 230 9.95 -37.13 17.41
CA VAL A 230 9.92 -36.92 18.88
C VAL A 230 11.04 -35.99 19.34
N LYS A 231 12.27 -36.13 18.81
CA LYS A 231 13.35 -35.16 19.07
C LYS A 231 13.00 -33.77 18.56
N GLY A 232 12.42 -33.68 17.37
CA GLY A 232 11.93 -32.42 16.79
C GLY A 232 10.87 -31.76 17.66
N HIS A 233 9.90 -32.54 18.17
CA HIS A 233 8.89 -32.06 19.10
C HIS A 233 9.51 -31.54 20.40
N TYR A 234 10.44 -32.26 21.03
CA TYR A 234 11.10 -31.79 22.26
C TYR A 234 11.90 -30.51 22.06
N ILE A 235 12.68 -30.42 20.97
CA ILE A 235 13.47 -29.21 20.62
C ILE A 235 12.54 -28.02 20.31
N PHE A 236 11.45 -28.25 19.57
CA PHE A 236 10.47 -27.21 19.26
C PHE A 236 9.75 -26.70 20.51
N THR A 237 9.39 -27.60 21.43
CA THR A 237 8.76 -27.23 22.70
C THR A 237 9.72 -26.42 23.59
N MET A 238 11.01 -26.76 23.60
CA MET A 238 12.04 -25.97 24.29
C MET A 238 12.24 -24.60 23.63
N PHE A 239 12.27 -24.55 22.29
CA PHE A 239 12.36 -23.29 21.53
C PHE A 239 11.15 -22.39 21.78
N LYS A 240 9.94 -22.96 21.85
CA LYS A 240 8.70 -22.26 22.19
C LYS A 240 8.74 -21.65 23.59
N ALA A 241 9.29 -22.37 24.56
CA ALA A 241 9.44 -21.89 25.93
C ALA A 241 10.53 -20.81 26.08
N SER A 242 11.51 -20.79 25.18
CA SER A 242 12.57 -19.79 25.15
C SER A 242 12.04 -18.37 24.90
N PHE A 243 12.79 -17.38 25.38
CA PHE A 243 12.53 -15.95 25.12
C PHE A 243 12.37 -15.65 23.62
N VAL A 244 13.18 -16.30 22.77
CA VAL A 244 13.15 -16.10 21.31
C VAL A 244 11.83 -16.62 20.72
N GLY A 245 11.35 -17.80 21.15
CA GLY A 245 10.07 -18.33 20.71
C GLY A 245 8.89 -17.47 21.14
N GLN A 246 8.91 -16.97 22.38
CA GLN A 246 7.89 -16.04 22.88
C GLN A 246 7.88 -14.72 22.11
N PHE A 247 9.06 -14.17 21.81
CA PHE A 247 9.20 -12.95 21.03
C PHE A 247 8.58 -13.08 19.63
N PHE A 248 8.89 -14.14 18.89
CA PHE A 248 8.30 -14.32 17.55
C PHE A 248 6.79 -14.59 17.59
N ARG A 249 6.28 -15.26 18.63
CA ARG A 249 4.82 -15.45 18.80
C ARG A 249 4.07 -14.13 18.98
N CYS A 250 4.70 -13.09 19.53
CA CYS A 250 4.07 -11.76 19.61
C CYS A 250 3.72 -11.19 18.22
N PHE A 251 4.43 -11.61 17.17
CA PHE A 251 4.20 -11.16 15.78
C PHE A 251 3.28 -12.09 14.98
N SER A 252 2.81 -13.20 15.55
CA SER A 252 1.95 -14.13 14.83
C SER A 252 0.65 -13.46 14.38
N VAL A 253 0.41 -13.48 13.07
CA VAL A 253 -0.79 -12.89 12.48
C VAL A 253 -2.02 -13.69 12.88
N LEU A 254 -1.94 -15.01 12.93
CA LEU A 254 -3.09 -15.87 13.24
C LEU A 254 -3.63 -15.61 14.64
N GLN A 255 -2.78 -15.67 15.67
CA GLN A 255 -3.20 -15.42 17.04
C GLN A 255 -3.63 -13.97 17.27
N ASN A 256 -2.90 -13.00 16.71
CA ASN A 256 -3.26 -11.59 16.88
C ASN A 256 -4.57 -11.25 16.18
N THR A 257 -4.79 -11.76 14.97
CA THR A 257 -6.03 -11.59 14.22
C THR A 257 -7.20 -12.26 14.94
N ALA A 258 -7.03 -13.50 15.40
CA ALA A 258 -8.07 -14.19 16.18
C ALA A 258 -8.43 -13.44 17.48
N LYS A 259 -7.44 -12.84 18.16
CA LYS A 259 -7.68 -11.98 19.34
C LYS A 259 -8.41 -10.69 18.97
N ILE A 260 -8.03 -10.04 17.86
CA ILE A 260 -8.63 -8.78 17.41
C ILE A 260 -10.07 -8.99 16.91
N LEU A 261 -10.33 -10.10 16.21
CA LEU A 261 -11.66 -10.45 15.71
C LEU A 261 -12.55 -11.10 16.79
N LYS A 262 -12.05 -11.34 17.99
CA LYS A 262 -12.86 -11.85 19.09
C LYS A 262 -13.87 -10.76 19.51
N THR A 263 -15.13 -10.96 19.15
CA THR A 263 -16.24 -10.03 19.41
C THR A 263 -16.91 -10.24 20.78
N ASP A 264 -16.18 -10.81 21.74
CA ASP A 264 -16.69 -11.00 23.10
C ASP A 264 -16.74 -9.66 23.82
N VAL A 265 -17.93 -9.22 24.18
CA VAL A 265 -18.17 -7.93 24.84
C VAL A 265 -18.71 -8.20 26.24
N PRO A 266 -18.07 -7.69 27.31
CA PRO A 266 -18.56 -7.94 28.66
C PRO A 266 -20.00 -7.42 28.80
N PRO A 267 -20.87 -8.11 29.57
CA PRO A 267 -22.28 -7.73 29.72
C PRO A 267 -22.45 -6.33 30.31
N SER A 268 -21.39 -5.83 30.94
CA SER A 268 -21.32 -4.54 31.59
C SER A 268 -20.97 -3.39 30.63
N ALA A 269 -20.67 -3.63 29.34
CA ALA A 269 -20.29 -2.60 28.37
C ALA A 269 -21.46 -2.14 27.49
N ILE A 270 -21.41 -0.86 27.09
CA ILE A 270 -22.42 -0.23 26.24
C ILE A 270 -22.18 -0.62 24.78
N LYS A 271 -22.92 -1.61 24.27
CA LYS A 271 -22.73 -2.16 22.91
C LYS A 271 -22.95 -1.13 21.79
N SER A 272 -23.85 -0.15 21.98
CA SER A 272 -24.13 0.89 20.98
C SER A 272 -22.94 1.81 20.69
N ILE A 273 -22.00 1.97 21.62
CA ILE A 273 -20.76 2.75 21.41
C ILE A 273 -19.93 2.16 20.26
N ASN A 274 -19.90 0.83 20.13
CA ASN A 274 -19.17 0.17 19.06
C ASN A 274 -19.78 0.51 17.68
N GLY A 275 -21.11 0.59 17.58
CA GLY A 275 -21.80 1.01 16.36
C GLY A 275 -21.46 2.46 15.97
N ILE A 276 -21.47 3.37 16.94
CA ILE A 276 -21.07 4.78 16.71
C ILE A 276 -19.64 4.84 16.18
N ARG A 277 -18.70 4.10 16.78
CA ARG A 277 -17.30 4.05 16.30
C ARG A 277 -17.20 3.58 14.85
N VAL A 278 -17.91 2.52 14.48
CA VAL A 278 -17.87 1.99 13.11
C VAL A 278 -18.39 3.04 12.12
N ILE A 279 -19.51 3.69 12.43
CA ILE A 279 -20.10 4.72 11.57
C ILE A 279 -19.14 5.92 11.45
N SER A 280 -18.59 6.41 12.57
CA SER A 280 -17.67 7.56 12.57
C SER A 280 -16.35 7.25 11.84
N ILE A 281 -15.75 6.08 12.04
CA ILE A 281 -14.52 5.68 11.32
C ILE A 281 -14.81 5.57 9.82
N THR A 282 -15.94 4.95 9.44
CA THR A 282 -16.34 4.85 8.03
C THR A 282 -16.54 6.23 7.41
N TRP A 283 -17.15 7.16 8.14
CA TRP A 283 -17.36 8.52 7.68
C TRP A 283 -16.05 9.28 7.46
N VAL A 284 -15.07 9.16 8.38
CA VAL A 284 -13.72 9.73 8.22
C VAL A 284 -13.00 9.14 7.00
N ILE A 285 -13.04 7.82 6.82
CA ILE A 285 -12.41 7.13 5.68
C ILE A 285 -13.01 7.64 4.37
N LEU A 286 -14.34 7.71 4.27
CA LEU A 286 -15.02 8.24 3.09
C LEU A 286 -14.63 9.69 2.83
N GLY A 287 -14.62 10.56 3.85
CA GLY A 287 -14.21 11.96 3.72
C GLY A 287 -12.79 12.13 3.17
N HIS A 288 -11.80 11.42 3.74
CA HIS A 288 -10.41 11.50 3.29
C HIS A 288 -10.20 10.91 1.89
N THR A 289 -10.89 9.82 1.58
CA THR A 289 -10.85 9.22 0.25
C THR A 289 -11.34 10.23 -0.77
N PHE A 290 -12.56 10.75 -0.61
CA PHE A 290 -13.11 11.74 -1.54
C PHE A 290 -12.29 13.02 -1.58
N ALA A 291 -11.76 13.54 -0.48
CA ALA A 291 -10.91 14.73 -0.49
C ALA A 291 -9.61 14.53 -1.31
N SER A 292 -8.98 13.36 -1.16
CA SER A 292 -7.74 13.03 -1.88
C SER A 292 -7.99 12.82 -3.38
N PHE A 293 -9.04 12.09 -3.73
CA PHE A 293 -9.41 11.85 -5.14
C PHE A 293 -9.94 13.11 -5.81
N ALA A 294 -10.78 13.90 -5.12
CA ALA A 294 -11.38 15.13 -5.64
C ALA A 294 -10.35 16.18 -6.04
N SER A 295 -9.23 16.26 -5.32
CA SER A 295 -8.17 17.24 -5.59
C SER A 295 -7.27 16.83 -6.75
N SER A 296 -6.98 15.53 -6.91
CA SER A 296 -5.85 15.06 -7.74
C SER A 296 -6.24 14.32 -9.03
N LEU A 297 -7.41 13.65 -9.07
CA LEU A 297 -7.74 12.68 -10.15
C LEU A 297 -9.06 12.97 -10.86
N THR A 298 -9.69 14.12 -10.60
CA THR A 298 -10.96 14.47 -11.21
C THR A 298 -10.74 15.24 -12.50
N GLU A 299 -11.02 14.56 -13.61
CA GLU A 299 -11.02 15.18 -14.94
C GLU A 299 -12.03 16.32 -14.96
N ASN A 300 -13.31 16.05 -14.66
CA ASN A 300 -14.43 16.98 -14.84
C ASN A 300 -14.77 17.80 -13.57
N LYS A 301 -13.98 18.83 -13.26
CA LYS A 301 -14.16 19.64 -12.04
C LYS A 301 -15.51 20.37 -11.96
N ALA A 302 -16.10 20.78 -13.09
CA ALA A 302 -17.40 21.46 -13.07
C ALA A 302 -18.57 20.50 -12.80
N GLY A 303 -18.44 19.22 -13.16
CA GLY A 303 -19.39 18.17 -12.78
C GLY A 303 -19.47 18.00 -11.27
N MET A 304 -18.31 18.05 -10.60
CA MET A 304 -18.23 17.96 -9.14
C MET A 304 -19.03 19.04 -8.41
N ALA A 305 -19.07 20.27 -8.93
CA ALA A 305 -19.85 21.35 -8.33
C ALA A 305 -21.36 21.08 -8.37
N LYS A 306 -21.83 20.36 -9.41
CA LYS A 306 -23.22 19.94 -9.53
C LYS A 306 -23.49 18.73 -8.63
N ASP A 307 -22.61 17.74 -8.64
CA ASP A 307 -22.76 16.51 -7.84
C ASP A 307 -22.62 16.79 -6.34
N GLY A 308 -21.82 17.80 -5.96
CA GLY A 308 -21.69 18.27 -4.59
C GLY A 308 -23.03 18.65 -3.95
N ARG A 309 -24.03 19.04 -4.74
CA ARG A 309 -25.38 19.38 -4.26
C ARG A 309 -26.23 18.18 -3.81
N LEU A 310 -25.78 16.96 -4.08
CA LEU A 310 -26.47 15.75 -3.65
C LEU A 310 -26.35 15.58 -2.13
N LEU A 311 -27.42 15.12 -1.48
CA LEU A 311 -27.43 14.87 -0.02
C LEU A 311 -26.31 13.91 0.42
N THR A 312 -26.02 12.90 -0.39
CA THR A 312 -24.93 11.94 -0.16
C THR A 312 -23.57 12.62 -0.21
N MET A 313 -23.37 13.55 -1.13
CA MET A 313 -22.13 14.32 -1.25
C MET A 313 -22.00 15.35 -0.13
N MET A 314 -23.10 15.93 0.34
CA MET A 314 -23.09 16.85 1.48
C MET A 314 -22.61 16.17 2.76
N ALA A 315 -22.99 14.91 3.00
CA ALA A 315 -22.48 14.13 4.12
C ALA A 315 -20.95 13.93 4.01
N ILE A 316 -20.43 13.66 2.81
CA ILE A 316 -18.99 13.45 2.56
C ILE A 316 -18.21 14.76 2.72
N LEU A 317 -18.70 15.87 2.15
CA LEU A 317 -18.10 17.20 2.26
C LEU A 317 -18.08 17.70 3.71
N SER A 318 -19.07 17.29 4.50
CA SER A 318 -19.18 17.56 5.94
C SER A 318 -18.36 16.59 6.81
N GLY A 319 -17.47 15.79 6.22
CA GLY A 319 -16.72 14.75 6.93
C GLY A 319 -15.85 15.26 8.09
N THR A 320 -15.50 16.55 8.13
CA THR A 320 -14.79 17.16 9.26
C THR A 320 -15.56 17.09 10.57
N TYR A 321 -16.90 17.13 10.52
CA TYR A 321 -17.74 17.00 11.71
C TYR A 321 -17.79 15.57 12.27
N SER A 322 -17.28 14.59 11.53
CA SER A 322 -17.15 13.23 12.05
C SER A 322 -16.24 13.15 13.29
N VAL A 323 -15.32 14.11 13.45
CA VAL A 323 -14.41 14.17 14.61
C VAL A 323 -15.18 14.42 15.91
N ASP A 324 -16.30 15.14 15.86
CA ASP A 324 -17.14 15.44 17.03
C ASP A 324 -17.70 14.18 17.69
N SER A 325 -17.94 13.12 16.90
CA SER A 325 -18.35 11.82 17.43
C SER A 325 -17.27 11.20 18.32
N PHE A 326 -15.99 11.36 17.97
CA PHE A 326 -14.88 10.86 18.80
C PHE A 326 -14.71 11.68 20.09
N PHE A 327 -14.89 13.01 20.01
CA PHE A 327 -14.91 13.86 21.21
C PHE A 327 -16.06 13.48 22.15
N PHE A 328 -17.26 13.27 21.62
CA PHE A 328 -18.41 12.80 22.38
C PHE A 328 -18.14 11.44 23.05
N LEU A 329 -17.63 10.46 22.30
CA LEU A 329 -17.32 9.14 22.83
C LEU A 329 -16.24 9.19 23.92
N SER A 330 -15.23 10.04 23.77
CA SER A 330 -14.19 10.26 24.79
C SER A 330 -14.78 10.78 26.09
N GLY A 331 -15.63 11.81 26.02
CA GLY A 331 -16.34 12.36 27.18
C GLY A 331 -17.29 11.36 27.84
N LEU A 332 -18.07 10.64 27.04
CA LEU A 332 -19.02 9.63 27.50
C LEU A 332 -18.32 8.50 28.28
N LEU A 333 -17.19 7.99 27.78
CA LEU A 333 -16.46 6.90 28.42
C LEU A 333 -15.83 7.35 29.75
N VAL A 334 -15.35 8.59 29.82
CA VAL A 334 -14.84 9.19 31.05
C VAL A 334 -15.96 9.35 32.09
N ALA A 335 -17.11 9.89 31.70
CA ALA A 335 -18.26 10.00 32.60
C ALA A 335 -18.72 8.62 33.08
N TYR A 336 -18.81 7.65 32.17
CA TYR A 336 -19.21 6.28 32.49
C TYR A 336 -18.29 5.60 33.51
N THR A 337 -16.98 5.72 33.33
CA THR A 337 -15.99 5.16 34.26
C THR A 337 -15.96 5.90 35.60
N CYS A 338 -16.16 7.22 35.59
CA CYS A 338 -16.30 8.02 36.81
C CYS A 338 -17.51 7.58 37.63
N PHE A 339 -18.70 7.47 37.02
CA PHE A 339 -19.92 7.03 37.71
C PHE A 339 -19.77 5.62 38.29
N ARG A 340 -19.11 4.70 37.58
CA ARG A 340 -18.81 3.37 38.13
C ARG A 340 -17.89 3.42 39.35
N LYS A 341 -16.87 4.28 39.33
CA LYS A 341 -15.92 4.41 40.45
C LYS A 341 -16.60 5.05 41.66
N LEU A 342 -17.47 6.03 41.45
CA LEU A 342 -18.33 6.62 42.47
C LEU A 342 -19.29 5.60 43.08
N GLN A 343 -19.95 4.77 42.26
CA GLN A 343 -20.83 3.70 42.74
C GLN A 343 -20.07 2.65 43.57
N LYS A 344 -18.81 2.37 43.23
CA LYS A 344 -17.98 1.39 43.95
C LYS A 344 -17.40 1.95 45.27
N ASN A 345 -17.24 3.27 45.36
CA ASN A 345 -16.59 3.95 46.49
C ASN A 345 -17.57 4.79 47.33
N ASP A 346 -18.87 4.46 47.33
CA ASP A 346 -19.93 5.17 48.08
C ASP A 346 -19.87 6.71 47.93
N GLY A 347 -19.64 7.18 46.70
CA GLY A 347 -19.62 8.62 46.39
C GLY A 347 -18.28 9.32 46.61
N THR A 348 -17.23 8.62 47.05
CA THR A 348 -15.89 9.23 47.21
C THR A 348 -15.06 9.15 45.92
N PHE A 349 -14.64 10.31 45.41
CA PHE A 349 -13.83 10.41 44.19
C PHE A 349 -12.68 11.41 44.35
N ASN A 350 -11.45 10.94 44.16
CA ASN A 350 -10.26 11.79 44.21
C ASN A 350 -10.01 12.41 42.84
N TRP A 351 -10.47 13.66 42.67
CA TRP A 351 -10.34 14.43 41.44
C TRP A 351 -8.88 14.72 41.06
N VAL A 352 -8.01 14.97 42.05
CA VAL A 352 -6.59 15.27 41.81
C VAL A 352 -5.89 14.04 41.22
N LEU A 353 -6.06 12.88 41.85
CA LEU A 353 -5.49 11.62 41.36
C LEU A 353 -6.04 11.23 39.99
N PHE A 354 -7.32 11.52 39.71
CA PHE A 354 -7.94 11.29 38.41
C PHE A 354 -7.30 12.14 37.31
N TYR A 355 -7.07 13.43 37.55
CA TYR A 355 -6.43 14.31 36.57
C TYR A 355 -4.95 13.98 36.36
N VAL A 356 -4.22 13.60 37.43
CA VAL A 356 -2.82 13.16 37.32
C VAL A 356 -2.71 11.93 36.43
N HIS A 357 -3.48 10.87 36.71
CA HIS A 357 -3.48 9.64 35.89
C HIS A 357 -4.00 9.86 34.44
N ARG A 358 -4.70 10.96 34.18
CA ARG A 358 -5.23 11.25 32.84
C ARG A 358 -4.21 11.95 31.94
N PHE A 359 -3.38 12.82 32.51
CA PHE A 359 -2.43 13.64 31.75
C PHE A 359 -0.96 13.21 31.89
N TRP A 360 -0.67 12.36 32.88
CA TRP A 360 0.65 11.84 33.20
C TRP A 360 0.56 10.31 33.32
#